data_AF-A0A8I1P7E8-F1
#
_entry.id   AF-A0A8I1P7E8-F1
#
_cell.length_a   1.000
_cell.length_b   1.000
_cell.length_c   1.000
_cell.angle_alpha   90.00
_cell.angle_beta   90.00
_cell.angle_gamma   90.00
#
_symmetry.space_group_name_H-M   'P 1'
#
loop_
_entity.id
_entity.type
_entity.pdbx_description
1 polymer ?
#
loop_
_entity_poly.entity_id
_entity_poly.type
_entity_poly.pdbx_seq_one_letter_code
_entity_poly.pdbx_strand_id
1 'polypeptide(L)'
;MRLAKIEAVPGRTYTTEELCGRIVERHRERIKVRKPALVVANLSRIVTAFLKLSNRQGFHATSLRELAEASGLSMGGLYTYFDSKETLLLMVLDEVADTMRELLAAVPAEVAADPRAHLRWLIASHVRLSEAMQPWFVFAFMEAKSFPPSARRSAVDSEMLAEAELTAIFERGTQAGVFAVAEPQLAAALVKPLLQDWYVKRAKYRKRGIGIDAYIEGVTGFVERATLKAG
;
A
#
# COMPACT_ATOMS: atom_id res chain seq x y z
N MET A 1 -15.66 -4.46 -20.31
CA MET A 1 -15.71 -3.25 -19.48
C MET A 1 -14.30 -2.65 -19.43
N ARG A 2 -14.08 -1.43 -19.95
CA ARG A 2 -12.75 -0.77 -19.88
C ARG A 2 -12.41 -0.48 -18.41
N LEU A 3 -11.21 -0.88 -17.96
CA LEU A 3 -10.72 -0.72 -16.58
C LEU A 3 -10.38 0.74 -16.19
N ALA A 4 -10.52 1.68 -17.12
CA ALA A 4 -10.05 3.07 -17.01
C ALA A 4 -10.81 3.96 -16.00
N LYS A 5 -11.81 3.45 -15.27
CA LYS A 5 -12.59 4.22 -14.28
C LYS A 5 -12.53 3.69 -12.85
N ILE A 6 -11.76 2.63 -12.58
CA ILE A 6 -11.66 2.08 -11.21
C ILE A 6 -10.67 2.93 -10.44
N GLU A 7 -11.13 3.91 -9.66
CA GLU A 7 -10.32 4.58 -8.64
C GLU A 7 -9.96 3.59 -7.52
N ALA A 8 -8.85 3.79 -6.80
CA ALA A 8 -8.48 2.91 -5.69
C ALA A 8 -9.63 2.83 -4.66
N VAL A 9 -10.04 3.98 -4.12
CA VAL A 9 -11.31 4.13 -3.40
C VAL A 9 -11.99 5.39 -3.93
N PRO A 10 -13.22 5.30 -4.48
CA PRO A 10 -13.92 6.45 -5.03
C PRO A 10 -14.02 7.61 -4.04
N GLY A 11 -13.65 8.82 -4.47
CA GLY A 11 -13.75 10.04 -3.66
C GLY A 11 -12.72 10.14 -2.52
N ARG A 12 -11.73 9.24 -2.46
CA ARG A 12 -10.59 9.36 -1.53
C ARG A 12 -9.35 9.90 -2.21
N THR A 13 -8.64 10.70 -1.44
CA THR A 13 -7.34 11.27 -1.73
C THR A 13 -6.31 10.65 -0.80
N TYR A 14 -5.08 10.50 -1.29
CA TYR A 14 -3.98 9.84 -0.57
C TYR A 14 -2.80 10.78 -0.42
N THR A 15 -3.08 12.07 -0.23
CA THR A 15 -2.02 13.05 0.00
C THR A 15 -1.32 12.73 1.33
N THR A 16 -0.05 13.10 1.45
CA THR A 16 0.67 12.89 2.72
C THR A 16 0.01 13.64 3.88
N GLU A 17 -0.68 14.75 3.62
CA GLU A 17 -1.43 15.49 4.62
C GLU A 17 -2.61 14.70 5.17
N GLU A 18 -3.42 14.10 4.31
CA GLU A 18 -4.58 13.30 4.71
C GLU A 18 -4.17 12.03 5.46
N LEU A 19 -3.16 11.32 4.94
CA LEU A 19 -2.60 10.15 5.60
C LEU A 19 -2.07 10.52 7.00
N CYS A 20 -1.36 11.64 7.12
CA CYS A 20 -0.89 12.13 8.42
C CYS A 20 -2.04 12.58 9.33
N GLY A 21 -3.14 13.13 8.78
CA GLY A 21 -4.36 13.42 9.55
C GLY A 21 -4.94 12.18 10.21
N ARG A 22 -4.99 11.05 9.48
CA ARG A 22 -5.44 9.75 10.02
C ARG A 22 -4.49 9.20 11.08
N ILE A 23 -3.18 9.33 10.86
CA ILE A 23 -2.17 8.97 11.87
C ILE A 23 -2.35 9.83 13.13
N VAL A 24 -2.55 11.14 13.00
CA VAL A 24 -2.78 12.03 14.15
C VAL A 24 -4.01 11.60 14.93
N GLU A 25 -5.09 11.26 14.24
CA GLU A 25 -6.33 10.81 14.91
C GLU A 25 -6.09 9.54 15.73
N ARG A 26 -5.46 8.52 15.12
CA ARG A 26 -5.17 7.22 15.78
C ARG A 26 -4.20 7.35 16.96
N HIS A 27 -3.29 8.32 16.92
CA HIS A 27 -2.24 8.50 17.93
C HIS A 27 -2.44 9.77 18.78
N ARG A 28 -3.65 10.33 18.84
CA ARG A 28 -3.95 11.60 19.52
C ARG A 28 -3.54 11.64 20.99
N GLU A 29 -3.60 10.51 21.69
CA GLU A 29 -3.21 10.42 23.10
C GLU A 29 -1.68 10.49 23.30
N ARG A 30 -0.91 10.00 22.31
CA ARG A 30 0.56 9.97 22.33
C ARG A 30 1.18 11.27 21.83
N ILE A 31 0.56 11.89 20.83
CA ILE A 31 1.06 13.13 20.24
C ILE A 31 0.80 14.30 21.19
N LYS A 32 1.86 14.98 21.60
CA LYS A 32 1.83 16.05 22.61
C LYS A 32 1.39 17.41 22.04
N VAL A 33 1.35 17.55 20.71
CA VAL A 33 0.98 18.79 20.03
C VAL A 33 -0.53 18.93 19.98
N ARG A 34 -1.07 20.02 20.54
CA ARG A 34 -2.52 20.22 20.70
C ARG A 34 -3.19 21.05 19.60
N LYS A 35 -2.43 21.73 18.73
CA LYS A 35 -2.98 22.57 17.65
C LYS A 35 -3.23 21.72 16.38
N PRO A 36 -4.50 21.47 15.97
CA PRO A 36 -4.82 20.50 14.91
C PRO A 36 -4.16 20.76 13.54
N ALA A 37 -4.23 22.00 13.04
CA ALA A 37 -3.61 22.33 11.74
C ALA A 37 -2.08 22.19 11.77
N LEU A 38 -1.45 22.55 12.90
CA LEU A 38 0.00 22.52 13.06
C LEU A 38 0.52 21.08 13.23
N VAL A 39 -0.22 20.21 13.92
CA VAL A 39 0.20 18.82 14.16
C VAL A 39 0.22 18.02 12.86
N VAL A 40 -0.79 18.17 12.01
CA VAL A 40 -0.83 17.45 10.72
C VAL A 40 0.28 17.94 9.80
N ALA A 41 0.41 19.26 9.59
CA ALA A 41 1.42 19.83 8.70
C ALA A 41 2.86 19.43 9.10
N ASN A 42 3.17 19.43 10.40
CA ASN A 42 4.47 19.01 10.89
C ASN A 42 4.67 17.49 10.75
N LEU A 43 3.66 16.67 11.07
CA LEU A 43 3.76 15.23 10.88
C LEU A 43 3.97 14.88 9.39
N SER A 44 3.32 15.59 8.48
CA SER A 44 3.56 15.44 7.04
C SER A 44 5.01 15.72 6.66
N ARG A 45 5.60 16.82 7.17
CA ARG A 45 7.03 17.12 6.96
C ARG A 45 7.93 16.02 7.50
N ILE A 46 7.65 15.51 8.70
CA ILE A 46 8.37 14.40 9.31
C ILE A 46 8.29 13.15 8.44
N VAL A 47 7.08 12.71 8.07
CA VAL A 47 6.88 11.46 7.33
C VAL A 47 7.44 11.57 5.92
N THR A 48 7.26 12.70 5.22
CA THR A 48 7.90 12.93 3.91
C THR A 48 9.42 12.82 4.01
N ALA A 49 10.04 13.45 5.01
CA ALA A 49 11.48 13.37 5.22
C ALA A 49 11.93 11.94 5.56
N PHE A 50 11.19 11.25 6.44
CA PHE A 50 11.47 9.88 6.85
C PHE A 50 11.42 8.89 5.68
N LEU A 51 10.35 8.93 4.87
CA LEU A 51 10.21 8.08 3.69
C LEU A 51 11.28 8.39 2.65
N LYS A 52 11.60 9.67 2.42
CA LYS A 52 12.63 10.08 1.47
C LYS A 52 14.02 9.58 1.87
N LEU A 53 14.40 9.76 3.13
CA LEU A 53 15.70 9.30 3.65
C LEU A 53 15.75 7.78 3.65
N SER A 54 14.74 7.12 4.22
CA SER A 54 14.74 5.66 4.37
C SER A 54 14.70 4.94 3.03
N ASN A 55 13.94 5.41 2.04
CA ASN A 55 13.96 4.81 0.69
C ASN A 55 15.28 5.02 -0.06
N ARG A 56 16.10 5.99 0.36
CA ARG A 56 17.40 6.29 -0.28
C ARG A 56 18.55 5.53 0.35
N GLN A 57 18.63 5.49 1.68
CA GLN A 57 19.79 4.96 2.42
C GLN A 57 19.44 3.82 3.38
N GLY A 58 18.17 3.45 3.48
CA GLY A 58 17.66 2.41 4.35
C GLY A 58 17.19 2.91 5.72
N PHE A 59 16.31 2.14 6.35
CA PHE A 59 15.74 2.47 7.68
C PHE A 59 16.82 2.61 8.75
N HIS A 60 17.74 1.64 8.85
CA HIS A 60 18.77 1.64 9.89
C HIS A 60 19.73 2.82 9.78
N ALA A 61 20.15 3.17 8.56
CA ALA A 61 21.08 4.27 8.30
C ALA A 61 20.44 5.66 8.39
N THR A 62 19.12 5.76 8.51
CA THR A 62 18.42 7.04 8.72
C THR A 62 18.45 7.41 10.21
N SER A 63 19.13 8.49 10.58
CA SER A 63 19.19 8.97 11.96
C SER A 63 18.07 9.98 12.29
N LEU A 64 17.72 10.11 13.58
CA LEU A 64 16.78 11.14 14.02
C LEU A 64 17.31 12.57 13.81
N ARG A 65 18.64 12.75 13.78
CA ARG A 65 19.27 14.04 13.51
C ARG A 65 19.11 14.47 12.06
N GLU A 66 19.37 13.58 11.11
CA GLU A 66 19.10 13.83 9.69
C GLU A 66 17.60 14.05 9.45
N LEU A 67 16.74 13.31 10.16
CA LEU A 67 15.29 13.49 10.07
C LEU A 67 14.87 14.89 10.57
N ALA A 68 15.43 15.36 11.68
CA ALA A 68 15.18 16.70 12.22
C ALA A 68 15.57 17.78 11.20
N GLU A 69 16.78 17.67 10.65
CA GLU A 69 17.29 18.58 9.62
C GLU A 69 16.41 18.57 8.36
N ALA A 70 16.12 17.39 7.81
CA ALA A 70 15.35 17.23 6.58
C ALA A 70 13.88 17.62 6.73
N SER A 71 13.28 17.43 7.91
CA SER A 71 11.91 17.87 8.20
C SER A 71 11.84 19.36 8.57
N GLY A 72 12.96 19.97 8.96
CA GLY A 72 13.05 21.33 9.49
C GLY A 72 12.42 21.50 10.87
N LEU A 73 12.41 20.43 11.68
CA LEU A 73 12.02 20.45 13.09
C LEU A 73 13.24 20.26 13.99
N SER A 74 13.16 20.69 15.24
CA SER A 74 14.18 20.36 16.24
C SER A 74 14.05 18.91 16.72
N MET A 75 15.10 18.35 17.32
CA MET A 75 15.04 17.04 17.97
C MET A 75 13.92 16.96 19.01
N GLY A 76 13.80 17.97 19.88
CA GLY A 76 12.72 18.06 20.85
C GLY A 76 11.34 18.12 20.20
N GLY A 77 11.23 18.80 19.05
CA GLY A 77 10.03 18.84 18.22
C GLY A 77 9.62 17.47 17.70
N LEU A 78 10.55 16.67 17.18
CA LEU A 78 10.28 15.28 16.75
C LEU A 78 9.72 14.43 17.90
N TYR A 79 10.33 14.53 19.08
CA TYR A 79 9.92 13.78 20.27
C TYR A 79 8.53 14.14 20.82
N THR A 80 7.87 15.17 20.27
CA THR A 80 6.45 15.45 20.57
C THR A 80 5.47 14.60 19.77
N TYR A 81 5.92 13.92 18.70
CA TYR A 81 5.08 13.07 17.84
C TYR A 81 5.30 11.58 18.12
N PHE A 82 6.54 11.17 18.36
CA PHE A 82 6.93 9.78 18.61
C PHE A 82 8.13 9.76 19.56
N ASP A 83 8.29 8.68 20.34
CA ASP A 83 9.40 8.53 21.29
C ASP A 83 10.65 7.86 20.69
N SER A 84 10.51 7.21 19.55
CA SER A 84 11.60 6.50 18.87
C SER A 84 11.37 6.44 17.35
N LYS A 85 12.45 6.19 16.60
CA LYS A 85 12.37 5.94 15.15
C LYS A 85 11.51 4.71 14.82
N GLU A 86 11.51 3.72 15.71
CA GLU A 86 10.69 2.51 15.56
C GLU A 86 9.19 2.81 15.73
N THR A 87 8.84 3.72 16.64
CA THR A 87 7.45 4.20 16.75
C THR A 87 7.00 4.89 15.47
N LEU A 88 7.83 5.75 14.87
CA LEU A 88 7.52 6.37 13.58
C LEU A 88 7.36 5.33 12.46
N LEU A 89 8.22 4.30 12.43
CA LEU A 89 8.12 3.18 11.51
C LEU A 89 6.75 2.48 11.64
N LEU A 90 6.33 2.13 12.86
CA LEU A 90 5.05 1.46 13.08
C LEU A 90 3.86 2.34 12.65
N MET A 91 3.86 3.64 12.98
CA MET A 91 2.82 4.58 12.53
C MET A 91 2.66 4.59 11.00
N VAL A 92 3.78 4.51 10.26
CA VAL A 92 3.80 4.46 8.80
C VAL A 92 3.30 3.10 8.27
N LEU A 93 3.75 1.98 8.85
CA LEU A 93 3.32 0.65 8.43
C LEU A 93 1.83 0.41 8.70
N ASP A 94 1.34 0.85 9.86
CA ASP A 94 -0.06 0.73 10.24
C ASP A 94 -0.94 1.53 9.29
N GLU A 95 -0.51 2.74 8.89
CA GLU A 95 -1.22 3.54 7.89
C GLU A 95 -1.32 2.84 6.51
N VAL A 96 -0.25 2.18 6.06
CA VAL A 96 -0.27 1.39 4.82
C VAL A 96 -1.26 0.23 4.94
N ALA A 97 -1.19 -0.52 6.04
CA ALA A 97 -2.06 -1.67 6.28
C ALA A 97 -3.54 -1.27 6.39
N ASP A 98 -3.84 -0.19 7.11
CA ASP A 98 -5.19 0.33 7.27
C ASP A 98 -5.74 0.82 5.94
N THR A 99 -4.94 1.50 5.13
CA THR A 99 -5.39 1.93 3.80
C THR A 99 -5.70 0.74 2.89
N MET A 100 -4.92 -0.34 2.97
CA MET A 100 -5.19 -1.56 2.24
C MET A 100 -6.48 -2.23 2.74
N ARG A 101 -6.71 -2.32 4.06
CA ARG A 101 -7.97 -2.84 4.64
C ARG A 101 -9.18 -2.06 4.18
N GLU A 102 -9.11 -0.73 4.23
CA GLU A 102 -10.19 0.14 3.77
C GLU A 102 -10.44 0.02 2.27
N LEU A 103 -9.37 -0.15 1.48
CA LEU A 103 -9.51 -0.46 0.06
C LEU A 103 -10.36 -1.72 -0.10
N LEU A 104 -9.93 -2.85 0.48
CA LEU A 104 -10.62 -4.13 0.35
C LEU A 104 -12.08 -4.06 0.80
N ALA A 105 -12.37 -3.31 1.87
CA ALA A 105 -13.73 -3.10 2.36
C ALA A 105 -14.62 -2.22 1.44
N ALA A 106 -14.02 -1.47 0.52
CA ALA A 106 -14.73 -0.54 -0.38
C ALA A 106 -15.14 -1.17 -1.72
N VAL A 107 -14.97 -2.49 -1.91
CA VAL A 107 -15.43 -3.18 -3.12
C VAL A 107 -16.96 -3.04 -3.28
N PRO A 108 -17.48 -2.60 -4.45
CA PRO A 108 -18.92 -2.55 -4.67
C PRO A 108 -19.57 -3.94 -4.57
N ALA A 109 -20.78 -4.02 -4.01
CA ALA A 109 -21.44 -5.30 -3.75
C ALA A 109 -21.64 -6.14 -5.02
N GLU A 110 -22.02 -5.50 -6.12
CA GLU A 110 -22.18 -6.12 -7.43
C GLU A 110 -20.85 -6.61 -8.03
N VAL A 111 -19.74 -5.93 -7.71
CA VAL A 111 -18.39 -6.35 -8.11
C VAL A 111 -17.93 -7.53 -7.25
N ALA A 112 -18.20 -7.49 -5.94
CA ALA A 112 -17.83 -8.54 -5.01
C ALA A 112 -18.53 -9.88 -5.30
N ALA A 113 -19.75 -9.81 -5.83
CA ALA A 113 -20.57 -10.97 -6.18
C ALA A 113 -20.10 -11.74 -7.43
N ASP A 114 -19.38 -11.09 -8.35
CA ASP A 114 -18.77 -11.74 -9.53
C ASP A 114 -17.25 -11.94 -9.30
N PRO A 115 -16.77 -13.18 -9.10
CA PRO A 115 -15.35 -13.45 -8.85
C PRO A 115 -14.41 -12.87 -9.91
N ARG A 116 -14.83 -12.84 -11.18
CA ARG A 116 -14.04 -12.28 -12.27
C ARG A 116 -14.02 -10.75 -12.21
N ALA A 117 -15.15 -10.11 -11.95
CA ALA A 117 -15.20 -8.67 -11.75
C ALA A 117 -14.40 -8.25 -10.51
N HIS A 118 -14.50 -9.00 -9.41
CA HIS A 118 -13.75 -8.76 -8.19
C HIS A 118 -12.24 -8.87 -8.42
N LEU A 119 -11.77 -9.91 -9.12
CA LEU A 119 -10.35 -10.04 -9.47
C LEU A 119 -9.84 -8.81 -10.25
N ARG A 120 -10.60 -8.38 -11.26
CA ARG A 120 -10.25 -7.21 -12.07
C ARG A 120 -10.19 -5.93 -11.24
N TRP A 121 -11.17 -5.74 -10.36
CA TRP A 121 -11.23 -4.60 -9.46
C TRP A 121 -10.04 -4.62 -8.50
N LEU A 122 -9.72 -5.74 -7.86
CA LEU A 122 -8.62 -5.83 -6.91
C LEU A 122 -7.26 -5.54 -7.56
N ILE A 123 -7.00 -6.08 -8.76
CA ILE A 123 -5.77 -5.79 -9.51
C ILE A 123 -5.67 -4.28 -9.81
N ALA A 124 -6.73 -3.69 -10.36
CA ALA A 124 -6.74 -2.28 -10.72
C ALA A 124 -6.57 -1.37 -9.49
N SER A 125 -7.37 -1.59 -8.44
CA SER A 125 -7.38 -0.74 -7.25
C SER A 125 -6.10 -0.87 -6.44
N HIS A 126 -5.52 -2.07 -6.32
CA HIS A 126 -4.22 -2.24 -5.64
C HIS A 126 -3.11 -1.49 -6.39
N VAL A 127 -3.04 -1.61 -7.72
CA VAL A 127 -2.02 -0.90 -8.52
C VAL A 127 -2.19 0.62 -8.39
N ARG A 128 -3.42 1.14 -8.48
CA ARG A 128 -3.67 2.58 -8.32
C ARG A 128 -3.41 3.09 -6.91
N LEU A 129 -3.76 2.32 -5.89
CA LEU A 129 -3.43 2.67 -4.50
C LEU A 129 -1.91 2.79 -4.32
N SER A 130 -1.18 1.81 -4.84
CA SER A 130 0.28 1.81 -4.75
C SER A 130 0.94 2.94 -5.57
N GLU A 131 0.32 3.41 -6.66
CA GLU A 131 0.79 4.62 -7.37
C GLU A 131 0.54 5.87 -6.54
N ALA A 132 -0.65 6.00 -5.95
CA ALA A 132 -1.04 7.16 -5.14
C ALA A 132 -0.19 7.28 -3.86
N MET A 133 0.19 6.15 -3.26
CA MET A 133 0.98 6.06 -2.03
C MET A 133 2.42 5.56 -2.27
N GLN A 134 2.98 5.79 -3.46
CA GLN A 134 4.21 5.11 -3.90
C GLN A 134 5.40 5.16 -2.91
N PRO A 135 5.74 6.31 -2.27
CA PRO A 135 6.84 6.33 -1.31
C PRO A 135 6.60 5.44 -0.08
N TRP A 136 5.34 5.25 0.32
CA TRP A 136 4.92 4.45 1.46
C TRP A 136 4.98 2.96 1.14
N PHE A 137 4.47 2.54 -0.02
CA PHE A 137 4.50 1.14 -0.46
C PHE A 137 5.92 0.67 -0.78
N VAL A 138 6.74 1.51 -1.42
CA VAL A 138 8.16 1.18 -1.63
C VAL A 138 8.86 0.98 -0.30
N PHE A 139 8.64 1.87 0.66
CA PHE A 139 9.26 1.76 1.99
C PHE A 139 8.80 0.49 2.72
N ALA A 140 7.49 0.27 2.82
CA ALA A 140 6.92 -0.87 3.53
C ALA A 140 7.41 -2.22 2.97
N PHE A 141 7.60 -2.32 1.65
CA PHE A 141 8.05 -3.55 0.99
C PHE A 141 9.57 -3.71 0.95
N MET A 142 10.29 -2.72 0.40
CA MET A 142 11.73 -2.85 0.13
C MET A 142 12.55 -2.94 1.42
N GLU A 143 12.12 -2.23 2.47
CA GLU A 143 12.84 -2.17 3.74
C GLU A 143 12.38 -3.24 4.74
N ALA A 144 11.35 -4.04 4.42
CA ALA A 144 10.78 -5.03 5.33
C ALA A 144 11.82 -5.95 5.97
N LYS A 145 12.79 -6.41 5.18
CA LYS A 145 13.88 -7.30 5.63
C LYS A 145 14.82 -6.62 6.65
N SER A 146 14.93 -5.30 6.57
CA SER A 146 15.75 -4.47 7.43
C SER A 146 15.00 -3.96 8.67
N PHE A 147 13.73 -4.31 8.86
CA PHE A 147 12.99 -3.88 10.04
C PHE A 147 13.27 -4.74 11.28
N PRO A 148 13.12 -4.17 12.50
CA PRO A 148 13.02 -4.94 13.73
C PRO A 148 11.92 -6.02 13.63
N PRO A 149 12.00 -7.13 14.39
CA PRO A 149 11.09 -8.27 14.23
C PRO A 149 9.59 -7.93 14.30
N SER A 150 9.17 -7.04 15.20
CA SER A 150 7.78 -6.61 15.34
C SER A 150 7.28 -5.85 14.10
N ALA A 151 8.04 -4.85 13.65
CA ALA A 151 7.70 -4.08 12.47
C ALA A 151 7.79 -4.90 11.18
N ARG A 152 8.71 -5.87 11.11
CA ARG A 152 8.78 -6.84 10.00
C ARG A 152 7.51 -7.67 9.92
N ARG A 153 6.99 -8.13 11.06
CA ARG A 153 5.70 -8.85 11.11
C ARG A 153 4.56 -7.96 10.61
N SER A 154 4.45 -6.73 11.09
CA SER A 154 3.43 -5.78 10.59
C SER A 154 3.52 -5.54 9.08
N ALA A 155 4.74 -5.43 8.53
CA ALA A 155 4.93 -5.30 7.09
C ALA A 155 4.45 -6.54 6.33
N VAL A 156 4.82 -7.75 6.78
CA VAL A 156 4.39 -9.02 6.19
C VAL A 156 2.87 -9.20 6.28
N ASP A 157 2.28 -8.93 7.44
CA ASP A 157 0.83 -9.04 7.66
C ASP A 157 0.05 -8.11 6.74
N SER A 158 0.57 -6.89 6.51
CA SER A 158 0.00 -5.95 5.54
C SER A 158 0.04 -6.49 4.11
N GLU A 159 1.14 -7.13 3.71
CA GLU A 159 1.25 -7.74 2.38
C GLU A 159 0.23 -8.86 2.16
N MET A 160 0.01 -9.68 3.21
CA MET A 160 -0.90 -10.81 3.20
C MET A 160 -2.37 -10.40 3.05
N LEU A 161 -2.76 -9.15 3.35
CA LEU A 161 -4.15 -8.69 3.19
C LEU A 161 -4.66 -8.84 1.75
N ALA A 162 -3.88 -8.35 0.78
CA ALA A 162 -4.25 -8.43 -0.63
C ALA A 162 -4.20 -9.87 -1.16
N GLU A 163 -3.24 -10.66 -0.67
CA GLU A 163 -3.07 -12.06 -1.07
C GLU A 163 -4.21 -12.94 -0.52
N ALA A 164 -4.66 -12.68 0.70
CA ALA A 164 -5.81 -13.34 1.30
C ALA A 164 -7.09 -13.04 0.50
N GLU A 165 -7.32 -11.79 0.08
CA GLU A 165 -8.48 -11.47 -0.75
C GLU A 165 -8.38 -12.12 -2.14
N LEU A 166 -7.20 -12.11 -2.79
CA LEU A 166 -6.98 -12.83 -4.05
C LEU A 166 -7.28 -14.33 -3.90
N THR A 167 -6.84 -14.94 -2.79
CA THR A 167 -7.11 -16.35 -2.47
C THR A 167 -8.61 -16.59 -2.38
N ALA A 168 -9.32 -15.77 -1.61
CA ALA A 168 -10.77 -15.89 -1.43
C ALA A 168 -11.54 -15.70 -2.75
N ILE A 169 -11.09 -14.78 -3.62
CA ILE A 169 -11.64 -14.60 -4.96
C ILE A 169 -11.46 -15.87 -5.81
N PHE A 170 -10.25 -16.46 -5.80
CA PHE A 170 -9.99 -17.69 -6.54
C PHE A 170 -10.79 -18.89 -6.00
N GLU A 171 -10.90 -19.04 -4.69
CA GLU A 171 -11.71 -20.09 -4.06
C GLU A 171 -13.19 -19.98 -4.47
N ARG A 172 -13.80 -18.80 -4.32
CA ARG A 172 -15.18 -18.56 -4.74
C ARG A 172 -15.39 -18.77 -6.23
N GLY A 173 -14.46 -18.30 -7.06
CA GLY A 173 -14.56 -18.44 -8.51
C GLY A 173 -14.34 -19.86 -8.99
N THR A 174 -13.50 -20.67 -8.34
CA THR A 174 -13.37 -22.10 -8.63
C THR A 174 -14.65 -22.85 -8.24
N GLN A 175 -15.23 -22.56 -7.06
CA GLN A 175 -16.51 -23.14 -6.63
C GLN A 175 -17.66 -22.80 -7.59
N ALA A 176 -17.68 -21.57 -8.12
CA ALA A 176 -18.67 -21.11 -9.10
C ALA A 176 -18.36 -21.55 -10.55
N GLY A 177 -17.27 -22.27 -10.80
CA GLY A 177 -16.87 -22.72 -12.13
C GLY A 177 -16.36 -21.60 -13.06
N VAL A 178 -16.08 -20.40 -12.53
CA VAL A 178 -15.53 -19.24 -13.25
C VAL A 178 -14.03 -19.42 -13.51
N PHE A 179 -13.31 -19.95 -12.52
CA PHE A 179 -11.87 -20.20 -12.58
C PHE A 179 -11.56 -21.71 -12.63
N ALA A 180 -10.44 -22.05 -13.26
CA ALA A 180 -9.82 -23.37 -13.27
C ALA A 180 -8.48 -23.31 -12.53
N VAL A 181 -8.53 -22.97 -11.24
CA VAL A 181 -7.35 -22.85 -10.36
C VAL A 181 -7.36 -24.01 -9.37
N ALA A 182 -6.35 -24.86 -9.45
CA ALA A 182 -6.19 -26.01 -8.54
C ALA A 182 -5.75 -25.60 -7.12
N GLU A 183 -4.85 -24.61 -7.03
CA GLU A 183 -4.24 -24.13 -5.78
C GLU A 183 -4.46 -22.61 -5.63
N PRO A 184 -5.60 -22.17 -5.06
CA PRO A 184 -5.97 -20.75 -4.94
C PRO A 184 -4.91 -19.88 -4.23
N GLN A 185 -4.34 -20.40 -3.15
CA GLN A 185 -3.30 -19.73 -2.36
C GLN A 185 -2.04 -19.49 -3.20
N LEU A 186 -1.57 -20.51 -3.91
CA LEU A 186 -0.39 -20.40 -4.78
C LEU A 186 -0.66 -19.44 -5.94
N ALA A 187 -1.84 -19.49 -6.54
CA ALA A 187 -2.21 -18.55 -7.59
C ALA A 187 -2.19 -17.10 -7.09
N ALA A 188 -2.74 -16.83 -5.91
CA ALA A 188 -2.68 -15.51 -5.27
C ALA A 188 -1.24 -15.04 -5.02
N ALA A 189 -0.39 -15.91 -4.47
CA ALA A 189 1.02 -15.64 -4.22
C ALA A 189 1.82 -15.36 -5.52
N LEU A 190 1.42 -15.95 -6.66
CA LEU A 190 2.02 -15.66 -7.97
C LEU A 190 1.53 -14.34 -8.59
N VAL A 191 0.29 -13.94 -8.30
CA VAL A 191 -0.29 -12.66 -8.75
C VAL A 191 0.30 -11.49 -7.97
N LYS A 192 0.51 -11.64 -6.66
CA LYS A 192 0.95 -10.54 -5.78
C LYS A 192 2.23 -9.82 -6.29
N PRO A 193 3.33 -10.51 -6.67
CA PRO A 193 4.52 -9.86 -7.23
C PRO A 193 4.25 -9.06 -8.52
N LEU A 194 3.26 -9.47 -9.33
CA LEU A 194 2.87 -8.71 -10.52
C LEU A 194 2.23 -7.37 -10.15
N LEU A 195 1.56 -7.27 -9.00
CA LEU A 195 1.04 -5.99 -8.52
C LEU A 195 2.17 -5.12 -7.93
N GLN A 196 3.12 -5.75 -7.24
CA GLN A 196 4.22 -5.07 -6.57
C GLN A 196 5.26 -4.48 -7.54
N ASP A 197 5.48 -5.15 -8.68
CA ASP A 197 6.49 -4.74 -9.64
C ASP A 197 6.20 -3.35 -10.25
N TRP A 198 4.94 -2.88 -10.25
CA TRP A 198 4.58 -1.51 -10.63
C TRP A 198 5.33 -0.47 -9.79
N TYR A 199 5.13 -0.44 -8.47
CA TYR A 199 5.67 0.62 -7.62
C TYR A 199 7.17 0.48 -7.35
N VAL A 200 7.73 -0.74 -7.50
CA VAL A 200 9.17 -1.01 -7.34
C VAL A 200 9.95 -0.76 -8.64
N LYS A 201 9.40 -1.12 -9.80
CA LYS A 201 10.13 -1.07 -11.09
C LYS A 201 9.46 -0.20 -12.16
N ARG A 202 8.58 0.75 -11.79
CA ARG A 202 7.90 1.68 -12.72
C ARG A 202 8.78 2.31 -13.79
N ALA A 203 10.05 2.60 -13.49
CA ALA A 203 10.96 3.23 -14.42
C ALA A 203 11.13 2.42 -15.73
N LYS A 204 11.14 1.08 -15.66
CA LYS A 204 11.28 0.23 -16.85
C LYS A 204 10.02 0.28 -17.74
N TYR A 205 8.84 0.43 -17.14
CA TYR A 205 7.57 0.55 -17.85
C TYR A 205 7.45 1.92 -18.52
N ARG A 206 7.78 3.00 -17.79
CA ARG A 206 7.80 4.36 -18.34
C ARG A 206 8.76 4.49 -19.52
N LYS A 207 9.96 3.92 -19.44
CA LYS A 207 10.93 3.88 -20.56
C LYS A 207 10.40 3.16 -21.81
N ARG A 208 9.43 2.26 -21.65
CA ARG A 208 8.77 1.52 -22.74
C ARG A 208 7.46 2.17 -23.20
N GLY A 209 7.11 3.35 -22.69
CA GLY A 209 5.84 4.02 -22.98
C GLY A 209 4.62 3.32 -22.36
N ILE A 210 4.81 2.44 -21.36
CA ILE A 210 3.73 1.72 -20.71
C ILE A 210 3.21 2.55 -19.53
N GLY A 211 2.02 3.09 -19.69
CA GLY A 211 1.28 3.79 -18.63
C GLY A 211 0.59 2.84 -17.65
N ILE A 212 0.06 3.39 -16.55
CA ILE A 212 -0.60 2.61 -15.49
C ILE A 212 -1.79 1.79 -15.99
N ASP A 213 -2.63 2.36 -16.87
CA ASP A 213 -3.80 1.66 -17.39
C ASP A 213 -3.40 0.47 -18.27
N ALA A 214 -2.41 0.68 -19.15
CA ALA A 214 -1.85 -0.39 -19.99
C ALA A 214 -1.19 -1.50 -19.14
N TYR A 215 -0.57 -1.14 -18.02
CA TYR A 215 -0.01 -2.09 -17.08
C TYR A 215 -1.10 -2.92 -16.38
N ILE A 216 -2.14 -2.26 -15.84
CA ILE A 216 -3.30 -2.91 -15.23
C ILE A 216 -3.95 -3.87 -16.22
N GLU A 217 -4.24 -3.42 -17.44
CA GLU A 217 -4.82 -4.26 -18.49
C GLU A 217 -3.93 -5.46 -18.84
N GLY A 218 -2.61 -5.25 -18.93
CA GLY A 218 -1.64 -6.30 -19.21
C GLY A 218 -1.57 -7.36 -18.12
N VAL A 219 -1.50 -6.95 -16.85
CA VAL A 219 -1.51 -7.86 -15.69
C VAL A 219 -2.84 -8.60 -15.60
N THR A 220 -3.97 -7.89 -15.66
CA THR A 220 -5.30 -8.50 -15.65
C THR A 220 -5.44 -9.54 -16.75
N GLY A 221 -5.09 -9.21 -18.00
CA GLY A 221 -5.20 -10.15 -19.12
C GLY A 221 -4.27 -11.36 -18.97
N PHE A 222 -3.07 -11.19 -18.40
CA PHE A 222 -2.16 -12.29 -18.13
C PHE A 222 -2.73 -13.25 -17.07
N VAL A 223 -3.22 -12.71 -15.95
CA VAL A 223 -3.81 -13.50 -14.87
C VAL A 223 -5.07 -14.22 -15.35
N GLU A 224 -5.98 -13.53 -16.02
CA GLU A 224 -7.22 -14.14 -16.52
C GLU A 224 -6.98 -15.29 -17.50
N ARG A 225 -5.99 -15.17 -18.40
CA ARG A 225 -5.64 -16.28 -19.31
C ARG A 225 -5.09 -17.49 -18.57
N ALA A 226 -4.44 -17.29 -17.44
CA ALA A 226 -3.89 -18.36 -16.63
C ALA A 226 -4.93 -19.03 -15.72
N THR A 227 -6.03 -18.34 -15.39
CA THR A 227 -6.96 -18.77 -14.34
C THR A 227 -8.38 -19.03 -14.79
N LEU A 228 -8.87 -18.45 -15.90
CA LEU A 228 -10.24 -18.67 -16.36
C LEU A 228 -10.45 -20.11 -16.83
N LYS A 229 -11.60 -20.68 -16.49
CA LYS A 229 -12.02 -21.96 -17.06
C LYS A 229 -12.30 -21.77 -18.56
N ALA A 230 -11.71 -22.61 -19.41
CA ALA A 230 -12.08 -22.65 -20.82
C ALA A 230 -13.57 -23.00 -20.93
N GLY A 231 -14.31 -22.20 -21.70
CA GLY A 231 -15.70 -22.48 -22.05
C GLY A 231 -15.83 -23.69 -22.96
#